data_AF-A0A2A5FI17-F1
#
_entry.id   AF-A0A2A5FI17-F1
#
_cell.length_a   1.000
_cell.length_b   1.000
_cell.length_c   1.000
_cell.angle_alpha   90.00
_cell.angle_beta   90.00
_cell.angle_gamma   90.00
#
_symmetry.space_group_name_H-M   'P 1'
#
loop_
_entity.id
_entity.type
_entity.pdbx_description
1 polymer ?
#
loop_
_entity_poly.entity_id
_entity_poly.type
_entity_poly.pdbx_seq_one_letter_code
_entity_poly.pdbx_strand_id
1 'polypeptide(L)'
;MSIPINTLGFSNNNSIADISQARLWVNSFPRPIGFNPYAWNTTKRIALEIWKCYFSNRSFERTVNFMHPSFYTMIRTPEGAPLLVERSIRGIV
;
A
#
# COMPACT_ATOMS: atom_id res chain seq x y z
N MET A 1 -1.75 -17.15 -1.04
CA MET A 1 -2.58 -16.50 -2.07
C MET A 1 -1.83 -15.26 -2.52
N SER A 2 -1.33 -15.20 -3.76
CA SER A 2 -0.59 -14.05 -4.28
C SER A 2 -1.54 -13.06 -4.95
N ILE A 3 -1.40 -11.78 -4.58
CA ILE A 3 -2.11 -10.66 -5.19
C ILE A 3 -1.21 -10.09 -6.29
N PRO A 4 -1.68 -10.07 -7.54
CA PRO A 4 -0.94 -9.41 -8.61
C PRO A 4 -0.88 -7.90 -8.36
N ILE A 5 0.25 -7.32 -8.71
CA ILE A 5 0.46 -5.87 -8.67
C ILE A 5 -0.18 -5.23 -9.90
N ASN A 6 -0.72 -4.03 -9.72
CA ASN A 6 -1.26 -3.25 -10.81
C ASN A 6 -0.10 -2.63 -11.62
N THR A 7 0.40 -3.38 -12.59
CA THR A 7 1.49 -2.94 -13.47
C THR A 7 1.09 -1.79 -14.39
N LEU A 8 -0.20 -1.53 -14.57
CA LEU A 8 -0.70 -0.37 -15.34
C LEU A 8 -0.48 0.97 -14.61
N GLY A 9 -0.22 0.94 -13.29
CA GLY A 9 0.15 2.13 -12.52
C GLY A 9 1.56 2.65 -12.79
N PHE A 10 2.44 1.84 -13.41
CA PHE A 10 3.82 2.23 -13.68
C PHE A 10 3.96 3.38 -14.68
N SER A 11 2.96 3.57 -15.54
CA SER A 11 3.07 4.46 -16.71
C SER A 11 2.52 5.86 -16.51
N ASN A 12 1.79 6.13 -15.42
CA ASN A 12 1.13 7.43 -15.22
C ASN A 12 1.72 8.16 -14.02
N ASN A 13 2.77 8.97 -14.25
CA ASN A 13 3.20 10.09 -13.38
C ASN A 13 3.13 9.82 -11.87
N ASN A 14 3.69 8.70 -11.41
CA ASN A 14 3.73 8.41 -9.99
C ASN A 14 4.79 9.32 -9.35
N SER A 15 4.39 10.26 -8.49
CA SER A 15 5.31 11.19 -7.82
C SER A 15 6.33 10.48 -6.91
N ILE A 16 6.12 9.18 -6.64
CA ILE A 16 6.98 8.35 -5.81
C ILE A 16 7.81 7.41 -6.69
N ALA A 17 9.03 7.86 -7.04
CA ALA A 17 9.96 7.12 -7.90
C ALA A 17 10.90 6.16 -7.15
N ASP A 18 11.03 6.30 -5.83
CA ASP A 18 11.96 5.50 -5.02
C ASP A 18 11.32 4.99 -3.71
N ILE A 19 11.91 3.92 -3.18
CA ILE A 19 11.52 3.31 -1.91
C ILE A 19 11.63 4.29 -0.73
N SER A 20 12.56 5.23 -0.80
CA SER A 20 12.75 6.26 0.23
C SER A 20 11.55 7.22 0.26
N GLN A 21 11.04 7.62 -0.91
CA GLN A 21 9.84 8.45 -1.05
C GLN A 21 8.60 7.68 -0.59
N ALA A 22 8.50 6.39 -0.93
CA ALA A 22 7.39 5.55 -0.46
C ALA A 22 7.37 5.43 1.08
N ARG A 23 8.54 5.36 1.71
CA ARG A 23 8.64 5.38 3.19
C ARG A 23 8.12 6.69 3.77
N LEU A 24 8.49 7.84 3.19
CA LEU A 24 8.00 9.15 3.62
C LEU A 24 6.48 9.25 3.47
N TRP A 25 5.95 8.79 2.34
CA TRP A 25 4.51 8.70 2.09
C TRP A 25 3.78 7.90 3.15
N VAL A 26 4.19 6.65 3.39
CA VAL A 26 3.57 5.80 4.43
C VAL A 26 3.71 6.41 5.83
N ASN A 27 4.81 7.11 6.10
CA ASN A 27 5.03 7.77 7.39
C ASN A 27 4.20 9.03 7.58
N SER A 28 3.76 9.69 6.51
CA SER A 28 2.91 10.89 6.57
C SER A 28 1.56 10.63 7.23
N PHE A 29 1.07 9.39 7.17
CA PHE A 29 -0.21 9.01 7.76
C PHE A 29 -0.10 8.92 9.29
N PRO A 30 -0.91 9.73 10.02
CA PRO A 30 -0.98 9.66 11.47
C PRO A 30 -1.68 8.37 11.90
N ARG A 31 -1.40 7.94 13.13
CA ARG A 31 -2.08 6.79 13.73
C ARG A 31 -3.55 7.13 13.98
N PRO A 32 -4.51 6.29 13.53
CA PRO A 32 -5.91 6.47 13.86
C PRO A 32 -6.15 6.40 15.37
N ILE A 33 -7.10 7.19 15.86
CA ILE A 33 -7.50 7.20 17.26
C ILE A 33 -8.06 5.82 17.62
N GLY A 34 -7.58 5.22 18.71
CA GLY A 34 -7.99 3.88 19.15
C GLY A 34 -7.22 2.71 18.51
N PHE A 35 -6.31 2.95 17.56
CA PHE A 35 -5.47 1.89 16.99
C PHE A 35 -4.24 1.62 17.85
N ASN A 36 -3.94 0.33 18.10
CA ASN A 36 -2.74 -0.05 18.84
C ASN A 36 -1.46 0.42 18.11
N PRO A 37 -0.53 1.14 18.76
CA PRO A 37 0.75 1.55 18.15
C PRO A 37 1.52 0.40 17.49
N TYR A 38 1.52 -0.79 18.09
CA TYR A 38 2.18 -1.96 17.51
C TYR A 38 1.49 -2.39 16.21
N ALA A 39 0.16 -2.51 16.23
CA ALA A 39 -0.63 -2.86 15.05
C ALA A 39 -0.46 -1.82 13.93
N TRP A 40 -0.40 -0.54 14.28
CA TRP A 40 -0.17 0.54 13.32
C TRP A 40 1.23 0.47 12.68
N ASN A 41 2.27 0.18 13.47
CA ASN A 41 3.61 0.01 12.93
C ASN A 41 3.69 -1.20 11.99
N THR A 42 3.04 -2.32 12.36
CA THR A 42 2.91 -3.50 11.48
C THR A 42 2.18 -3.15 10.18
N THR A 43 1.10 -2.37 10.27
CA THR A 43 0.34 -1.87 9.11
C THR A 43 1.24 -1.06 8.17
N LYS A 44 2.04 -0.13 8.71
CA LYS A 44 3.03 0.64 7.92
C LYS A 44 4.10 -0.24 7.28
N ARG A 45 4.61 -1.25 8.00
CA ARG A 45 5.60 -2.20 7.45
C ARG A 45 5.04 -2.95 6.25
N ILE A 46 3.78 -3.37 6.33
CA ILE A 46 3.12 -4.12 5.26
C ILE A 46 2.80 -3.21 4.07
N ALA A 47 2.36 -1.97 4.31
CA ALA A 47 2.22 -0.97 3.25
C ALA A 47 3.56 -0.76 2.51
N LEU A 48 4.67 -0.61 3.25
CA LEU A 48 6.00 -0.43 2.67
C LEU A 48 6.48 -1.68 1.90
N GLU A 49 6.12 -2.88 2.36
CA GLU A 49 6.40 -4.13 1.63
C GLU A 49 5.65 -4.18 0.30
N ILE A 50 4.38 -3.74 0.26
CA ILE A 50 3.62 -3.61 -0.99
C ILE A 50 4.32 -2.63 -1.95
N TRP A 51 4.81 -1.50 -1.44
CA TRP A 51 5.63 -0.57 -2.23
C TRP A 51 6.91 -1.23 -2.76
N LYS A 52 7.63 -2.03 -1.95
CA LYS A 52 8.79 -2.80 -2.43
C LYS A 52 8.43 -3.76 -3.55
N CYS A 53 7.34 -4.50 -3.38
CA CYS A 53 6.84 -5.42 -4.38
C CYS A 53 6.48 -4.66 -5.67
N TYR A 54 5.85 -3.48 -5.54
CA TYR A 54 5.52 -2.61 -6.67
C TYR A 54 6.78 -2.23 -7.43
N PHE A 55 7.79 -1.64 -6.80
CA PHE A 55 9.06 -1.29 -7.46
C PHE A 55 9.80 -2.50 -8.04
N SER A 56 9.66 -3.67 -7.42
CA SER A 56 10.31 -4.90 -7.89
C SER A 56 9.51 -5.64 -8.96
N ASN A 57 8.34 -5.14 -9.35
CA ASN A 57 7.38 -5.82 -10.20
C ASN A 57 7.05 -7.26 -9.74
N ARG A 58 7.03 -7.49 -8.43
CA ARG A 58 6.75 -8.79 -7.82
C ARG A 58 5.33 -8.84 -7.26
N SER A 59 4.68 -9.98 -7.37
CA SER A 59 3.37 -10.18 -6.73
C SER A 59 3.49 -10.08 -5.20
N PHE A 60 2.46 -9.54 -4.55
CA PHE A 60 2.40 -9.51 -3.09
C PHE A 60 1.77 -10.80 -2.58
N GLU A 61 2.53 -11.65 -1.88
CA GLU A 61 2.11 -13.02 -1.57
C GLU A 61 1.22 -13.17 -0.32
N ARG A 62 0.88 -12.07 0.34
CA ARG A 62 0.05 -12.08 1.56
C ARG A 62 -1.35 -11.54 1.30
N THR A 63 -2.29 -11.98 2.14
CA THR A 63 -3.65 -11.46 2.14
C THR A 63 -3.70 -10.09 2.80
N VAL A 64 -4.36 -9.14 2.15
CA VAL A 64 -4.47 -7.75 2.58
C VAL A 64 -5.84 -7.52 3.22
N ASN A 65 -6.11 -8.21 4.33
CA ASN A 65 -7.32 -8.00 5.13
C ASN A 65 -7.02 -6.98 6.23
N PHE A 66 -6.78 -5.73 5.85
CA PHE A 66 -6.50 -4.67 6.83
C PHE A 66 -7.79 -3.94 7.21
N MET A 67 -7.97 -3.81 8.52
CA MET A 67 -9.23 -3.37 9.12
C MET A 67 -9.45 -1.85 9.10
N HIS A 68 -8.53 -1.03 8.57
CA HIS A 68 -8.65 0.43 8.64
C HIS A 68 -8.57 1.11 7.25
N PRO A 69 -9.51 2.01 6.89
CA PRO A 69 -9.54 2.70 5.60
C PRO A 69 -8.22 3.38 5.23
N SER A 70 -7.52 3.96 6.20
CA SER A 70 -6.23 4.64 5.99
C SER A 70 -5.16 3.73 5.40
N PHE A 71 -5.23 2.41 5.63
CA PHE A 71 -4.29 1.48 5.02
C PHE A 71 -4.44 1.46 3.50
N TYR A 72 -5.68 1.46 2.99
CA TYR A 72 -5.93 1.50 1.55
C TYR A 72 -5.44 2.81 0.93
N THR A 73 -5.49 3.92 1.68
CA THR A 73 -4.90 5.19 1.25
C THR A 73 -3.36 5.14 1.20
N MET A 74 -2.70 4.41 2.10
CA MET A 74 -1.24 4.25 2.08
C MET A 74 -0.71 3.46 0.88
N ILE A 75 -1.49 2.49 0.41
CA ILE A 75 -1.16 1.63 -0.74
C ILE A 75 -1.73 2.17 -2.06
N ARG A 76 -2.18 3.43 -2.05
CA ARG A 76 -2.45 4.23 -3.24
C ARG A 76 -1.31 5.21 -3.44
N THR A 77 -1.07 5.56 -4.69
CA THR A 77 -0.20 6.66 -5.04
C THR A 77 -0.85 7.98 -4.62
N PRO A 78 -0.09 9.08 -4.44
CA PRO A 78 -0.66 10.40 -4.16
C PRO A 78 -1.68 10.87 -5.21
N GLU A 79 -1.60 10.35 -6.43
CA GLU A 79 -2.52 10.59 -7.54
C GLU A 79 -3.80 9.72 -7.46
N GLY A 80 -3.87 8.82 -6.47
CA GLY A 80 -5.01 7.94 -6.23
C GLY A 80 -4.96 6.60 -6.96
N ALA A 81 -3.89 6.28 -7.68
CA ALA A 81 -3.77 5.00 -8.38
C ALA A 81 -3.50 3.84 -7.39
N PRO A 82 -4.22 2.71 -7.46
CA PRO A 82 -4.00 1.58 -6.58
C PRO A 82 -2.75 0.79 -7.00
N LEU A 83 -1.85 0.51 -6.05
CA LEU A 83 -0.64 -0.30 -6.29
C LEU A 83 -0.96 -1.78 -6.50
N LEU A 84 -1.99 -2.27 -5.83
CA LEU A 84 -2.48 -3.65 -5.98
C LEU A 84 -3.71 -3.67 -6.89
N VAL A 85 -3.91 -4.75 -7.64
CA VAL A 85 -5.13 -4.86 -8.46
C VAL A 85 -6.34 -4.96 -7.53
N GLU A 86 -7.22 -3.95 -7.58
CA GLU A 86 -8.38 -3.79 -6.68
C GLU A 86 -9.28 -5.03 -6.62
N ARG A 87 -9.41 -5.78 -7.72
CA ARG A 87 -10.14 -7.07 -7.77
C ARG A 87 -9.66 -8.12 -6.77
N SER A 88 -8.44 -7.96 -6.25
CA SER A 88 -7.80 -8.89 -5.31
C SER A 88 -7.86 -8.36 -3.87
N ILE A 89 -8.27 -7.10 -3.68
CA ILE A 89 -8.50 -6.48 -2.39
C ILE A 89 -9.95 -6.78 -2.00
N ARG A 90 -10.16 -7.75 -1.11
CA ARG A 90 -11.50 -8.03 -0.58
C ARG A 90 -11.96 -6.87 0.31
N GLY A 91 -13.15 -6.33 0.06
CA GLY A 91 -13.80 -5.32 0.93
C GLY A 91 -13.92 -3.90 0.36
N ILE A 92 -13.47 -3.65 -0.87
CA ILE A 92 -13.87 -2.46 -1.63
C ILE A 92 -15.21 -2.80 -2.28
N VAL A 93 -16.29 -2.18 -1.79
CA VAL A 93 -17.63 -2.21 -2.39
C VAL A 93 -17.84 -0.89 -3.13
#